data_AF-A0A2M8UZA6-F1
#
_entry.id   AF-A0A2M8UZA6-F1
#
_cell.length_a   1.000
_cell.length_b   1.000
_cell.length_c   1.000
_cell.angle_alpha   90.00
_cell.angle_beta   90.00
_cell.angle_gamma   90.00
#
_symmetry.space_group_name_H-M   'P 1'
#
loop_
_entity.id
_entity.type
_entity.pdbx_description
1 polymer ?
#
loop_
_entity_poly.entity_id
_entity_poly.type
_entity_poly.pdbx_seq_one_letter_code
_entity_poly.pdbx_strand_id
1 'polypeptide(L)'
;MRKTVLSLTALATGLLSTDLALAACEKPRNAFDSVYCLSTEYAQVDRELNNEFGTLRKMLNDGQKAALKKSQIAWIKDRDAQCSYERDGGYFVNLQCAVDKTNERLAVLRERERECQSTGCVDAKL
;
A
#
# COMPACT_ATOMS: atom_id res chain seq x y z
N MET A 1 -3.07 60.65 13.31
CA MET A 1 -3.18 59.59 12.29
C MET A 1 -1.78 59.05 11.99
N ARG A 2 -1.37 57.97 12.67
CA ARG A 2 -0.07 57.29 12.43
C ARG A 2 -0.35 56.10 11.52
N LYS A 3 0.19 56.14 10.30
CA LYS A 3 0.12 55.03 9.35
C LYS A 3 1.24 54.05 9.69
N THR A 4 0.89 52.94 10.33
CA THR A 4 1.81 51.83 10.58
C THR A 4 1.93 51.03 9.27
N VAL A 5 3.07 51.14 8.60
CA VAL A 5 3.41 50.29 7.45
C VAL A 5 3.95 48.98 8.02
N LEU A 6 3.16 47.91 7.96
CA LEU A 6 3.65 46.56 8.26
C LEU A 6 4.47 46.08 7.06
N SER A 7 5.79 45.97 7.25
CA SER A 7 6.70 45.32 6.30
C SER A 7 6.35 43.84 6.16
N LEU A 8 6.20 43.40 4.92
CA LEU A 8 5.97 42.02 4.51
C LEU A 8 7.31 41.26 4.59
N THR A 9 7.50 40.45 5.64
CA THR A 9 8.60 39.47 5.69
C THR A 9 8.22 38.23 4.88
N ALA A 10 8.76 38.14 3.67
CA ALA A 10 8.73 36.91 2.88
C ALA A 10 9.66 35.86 3.51
N LEU A 11 9.09 34.93 4.28
CA LEU A 11 9.81 33.75 4.78
C LEU A 11 9.69 32.62 3.75
N ALA A 12 10.58 32.65 2.74
CA ALA A 12 10.65 31.64 1.69
C ALA A 12 11.94 30.81 1.84
N THR A 13 11.95 29.87 2.78
CA THR A 13 13.00 28.82 2.85
C THR A 13 12.45 27.59 3.57
N GLY A 14 12.10 26.54 2.83
CA GLY A 14 11.73 25.26 3.43
C GLY A 14 10.98 24.28 2.54
N LEU A 15 11.35 24.10 1.27
CA LEU A 15 10.78 23.08 0.39
C LEU A 15 11.87 22.48 -0.51
N LEU A 16 12.82 21.71 0.03
CA LEU A 16 13.84 21.02 -0.79
C LEU A 16 14.21 19.59 -0.34
N SER A 17 13.49 18.98 0.61
CA SER A 17 13.95 17.71 1.20
C SER A 17 13.28 16.44 0.66
N THR A 18 12.31 16.52 -0.25
CA THR A 18 11.56 15.32 -0.70
C THR A 18 12.16 14.65 -1.94
N ASP A 19 12.83 15.39 -2.83
CA ASP A 19 13.27 14.84 -4.13
C ASP A 19 14.54 13.98 -4.01
N LEU A 20 15.42 14.28 -3.05
CA LEU A 20 16.66 13.53 -2.83
C LEU A 20 16.41 12.10 -2.33
N ALA A 21 15.35 11.90 -1.54
CA ALA A 21 14.97 10.58 -1.03
C ALA A 21 14.40 9.68 -2.13
N LEU A 22 13.65 10.24 -3.08
CA LEU A 22 13.09 9.47 -4.20
C LEU A 22 14.17 9.04 -5.21
N ALA A 23 15.14 9.92 -5.50
CA ALA A 23 16.25 9.62 -6.39
C ALA A 23 17.16 8.48 -5.87
N ALA A 24 17.25 8.31 -4.55
CA ALA A 24 18.03 7.22 -3.93
C ALA A 24 17.43 5.82 -4.18
N CYS A 25 16.13 5.74 -4.49
CA CYS A 25 15.44 4.47 -4.75
C CYS A 25 15.56 3.98 -6.20
N GLU A 26 15.96 4.85 -7.13
CA GLU A 26 16.21 4.44 -8.52
C GLU A 26 17.44 3.52 -8.62
N LYS A 27 18.46 3.77 -7.78
CA LYS A 27 19.70 2.98 -7.71
C LYS A 27 20.18 2.86 -6.25
N PRO A 28 19.60 1.94 -5.45
CA PRO A 28 20.02 1.78 -4.07
C PRO A 28 21.49 1.36 -3.97
N ARG A 29 22.24 1.99 -3.07
CA ARG A 29 23.71 1.80 -2.99
C ARG A 29 24.10 0.59 -2.13
N ASN A 30 23.20 0.14 -1.27
CA ASN A 30 23.42 -0.96 -0.34
C ASN A 30 22.08 -1.62 0.05
N ALA A 31 22.16 -2.67 0.86
CA ALA A 31 20.97 -3.42 1.31
C ALA A 31 20.02 -2.58 2.17
N PHE A 32 20.51 -1.67 3.01
CA PHE A 32 19.67 -0.81 3.86
C PHE A 32 18.91 0.24 3.04
N ASP A 33 19.56 0.84 2.03
CA ASP A 33 18.90 1.73 1.05
C ASP A 33 17.78 0.95 0.33
N SER A 34 18.05 -0.30 -0.08
CA SER A 34 17.07 -1.16 -0.74
C SER A 34 15.86 -1.47 0.16
N VAL A 35 16.12 -1.82 1.43
CA VAL A 35 15.07 -2.08 2.42
C VAL A 35 14.21 -0.84 2.65
N TYR A 36 14.82 0.34 2.80
CA TYR A 36 14.08 1.60 2.98
C TYR A 36 13.15 1.88 1.80
N CYS A 37 13.65 1.73 0.57
CA CYS A 37 12.89 2.00 -0.64
C CYS A 37 11.73 1.02 -0.82
N LEU A 38 12.02 -0.29 -0.76
CA LEU A 38 10.99 -1.32 -0.91
C LEU A 38 9.96 -1.31 0.23
N SER A 39 10.36 -0.92 1.44
CA SER A 39 9.42 -0.78 2.56
C SER A 39 8.46 0.40 2.32
N THR A 40 8.96 1.49 1.74
CA THR A 40 8.14 2.66 1.39
C THR A 40 7.13 2.30 0.31
N GLU A 41 7.57 1.60 -0.74
CA GLU A 41 6.70 1.10 -1.80
C GLU A 41 5.67 0.10 -1.27
N TYR A 42 6.11 -0.88 -0.48
CA TYR A 42 5.22 -1.86 0.15
C TYR A 42 4.13 -1.17 0.99
N ALA A 43 4.52 -0.17 1.81
CA ALA A 43 3.57 0.58 2.61
C ALA A 43 2.56 1.35 1.74
N GLN A 44 2.95 1.82 0.56
CA GLN A 44 2.03 2.46 -0.38
C GLN A 44 1.02 1.45 -0.95
N VAL A 45 1.49 0.35 -1.54
CA VAL A 45 0.59 -0.63 -2.15
C VAL A 45 -0.31 -1.31 -1.11
N ASP A 46 0.18 -1.52 0.12
CA ASP A 46 -0.64 -2.08 1.21
C ASP A 46 -1.76 -1.10 1.62
N ARG A 47 -1.49 0.22 1.67
CA ARG A 47 -2.55 1.22 1.89
C ARG A 47 -3.59 1.19 0.76
N GLU A 48 -3.15 1.11 -0.49
CA GLU A 48 -4.07 1.00 -1.63
C GLU A 48 -4.93 -0.26 -1.55
N LEU A 49 -4.33 -1.41 -1.22
CA LEU A 49 -5.03 -2.67 -1.04
C LEU A 49 -6.06 -2.61 0.09
N ASN A 50 -5.73 -2.02 1.23
CA ASN A 50 -6.66 -1.90 2.35
C ASN A 50 -7.82 -0.94 2.04
N ASN A 51 -7.55 0.15 1.33
CA ASN A 51 -8.57 1.08 0.85
C ASN A 51 -9.53 0.37 -0.11
N GLU A 52 -9.00 -0.35 -1.09
CA GLU A 52 -9.77 -1.11 -2.08
C GLU A 52 -10.63 -2.19 -1.41
N PHE A 53 -10.05 -2.96 -0.49
CA PHE A 53 -10.79 -3.94 0.32
C PHE A 53 -11.97 -3.28 1.05
N GLY A 54 -11.75 -2.09 1.64
CA GLY A 54 -12.78 -1.31 2.31
C GLY A 54 -13.89 -0.83 1.37
N THR A 55 -13.53 -0.38 0.16
CA THR A 55 -14.47 0.02 -0.89
C THR A 55 -15.35 -1.14 -1.32
N LEU A 56 -14.74 -2.26 -1.75
CA LEU A 56 -15.46 -3.46 -2.14
C LEU A 56 -16.39 -3.93 -1.02
N ARG A 57 -15.91 -4.01 0.22
CA ARG A 57 -16.69 -4.48 1.38
C ARG A 57 -17.98 -3.68 1.62
N LYS A 58 -18.04 -2.39 1.28
CA LYS A 58 -19.25 -1.55 1.41
C LYS A 58 -20.36 -1.96 0.45
N MET A 59 -20.03 -2.64 -0.64
CA MET A 59 -20.98 -3.10 -1.66
C MET A 59 -21.60 -4.45 -1.35
N LEU A 60 -21.09 -5.15 -0.33
CA LEU A 60 -21.38 -6.55 -0.07
C LEU A 60 -22.44 -6.74 1.02
N ASN A 61 -23.23 -7.81 0.90
CA ASN A 61 -24.04 -8.31 2.01
C ASN A 61 -23.15 -9.03 3.06
N ASP A 62 -23.71 -9.43 4.20
CA ASP A 62 -22.91 -9.95 5.30
C ASP A 62 -22.23 -11.29 5.02
N GLY A 63 -22.87 -12.17 4.23
CA GLY A 63 -22.27 -13.43 3.77
C GLY A 63 -21.08 -13.16 2.86
N GLN A 64 -21.24 -12.26 1.89
CA GLN A 64 -20.18 -11.82 0.97
C GLN A 64 -19.02 -11.14 1.70
N LYS A 65 -19.32 -10.29 2.70
CA LYS A 65 -18.30 -9.67 3.57
C LYS A 65 -17.47 -10.71 4.33
N ALA A 66 -18.10 -11.81 4.76
CA ALA A 66 -17.41 -12.91 5.44
C ALA A 66 -16.52 -13.69 4.45
N ALA A 67 -17.03 -13.98 3.25
CA ALA A 67 -16.26 -14.62 2.18
C ALA A 67 -15.02 -13.80 1.79
N LEU A 68 -15.20 -12.52 1.48
CA LEU A 68 -14.09 -11.61 1.14
C LEU A 68 -13.04 -11.53 2.25
N LYS A 69 -13.47 -11.45 3.53
CA LYS A 69 -12.53 -11.43 4.67
C LYS A 69 -11.74 -12.74 4.76
N LYS A 70 -12.40 -13.89 4.57
CA LYS A 70 -11.75 -15.20 4.60
C LYS A 70 -10.71 -15.32 3.48
N SER A 71 -11.07 -14.90 2.28
CA SER A 71 -10.19 -14.81 1.09
C SER A 71 -8.99 -13.90 1.35
N GLN A 72 -9.19 -12.73 1.95
CA GLN A 72 -8.10 -11.81 2.30
C GLN A 72 -7.13 -12.39 3.34
N ILE A 73 -7.63 -13.06 4.38
CA ILE A 73 -6.79 -13.71 5.40
C ILE A 73 -5.99 -14.86 4.80
N ALA A 74 -6.61 -15.65 3.92
CA ALA A 74 -5.92 -16.73 3.21
C ALA A 74 -4.79 -16.19 2.34
N TRP A 75 -5.05 -15.11 1.60
CA TRP A 75 -4.02 -14.42 0.81
C TRP A 75 -2.87 -13.87 1.67
N ILE A 76 -3.15 -13.26 2.83
CA ILE A 76 -2.09 -12.77 3.74
C ILE A 76 -1.17 -13.92 4.15
N LYS A 77 -1.74 -15.06 4.55
CA LYS A 77 -0.96 -16.25 4.94
C LYS A 77 -0.11 -16.79 3.79
N ASP A 78 -0.67 -16.79 2.58
CA ASP A 78 0.02 -17.23 1.37
C ASP A 78 1.19 -16.30 1.02
N ARG A 79 0.97 -14.98 1.04
CA ARG A 79 2.02 -13.97 0.87
C ARG A 79 3.12 -14.15 1.90
N ASP A 80 2.78 -14.27 3.18
CA ASP A 80 3.76 -14.39 4.25
C ASP A 80 4.57 -15.70 4.11
N ALA A 81 3.91 -16.81 3.76
CA ALA A 81 4.59 -18.08 3.52
C ALA A 81 5.52 -18.07 2.29
N GLN A 82 5.21 -17.29 1.26
CA GLN A 82 6.02 -17.19 0.04
C GLN A 82 7.13 -16.15 0.14
N CYS A 83 6.88 -15.04 0.84
CA CYS A 83 7.75 -13.88 0.86
C CYS A 83 8.57 -13.75 2.14
N SER A 84 8.41 -14.66 3.11
CA SER A 84 9.18 -14.64 4.35
C SER A 84 9.60 -16.02 4.82
N TYR A 85 10.61 -16.06 5.67
CA TYR A 85 11.00 -17.26 6.39
C TYR A 85 11.69 -16.90 7.71
N GLU A 86 11.69 -17.85 8.64
CA GLU A 86 12.43 -17.75 9.89
C GLU A 86 13.70 -18.60 9.82
N ARG A 87 14.81 -18.05 10.30
CA ARG A 87 16.09 -18.76 10.39
C ARG A 87 16.94 -18.17 11.50
N ASP A 88 17.61 -19.01 12.30
CA ASP A 88 18.58 -18.58 13.32
C ASP A 88 18.03 -17.52 14.30
N GLY A 89 16.72 -17.59 14.63
CA GLY A 89 16.05 -16.64 15.53
C GLY A 89 15.71 -15.28 14.89
N GLY A 90 15.95 -15.11 13.59
CA GLY A 90 15.59 -13.93 12.82
C GLY A 90 14.46 -14.18 11.82
N TYR A 91 13.77 -13.10 11.44
CA TYR A 91 12.75 -13.09 10.40
C TYR A 91 13.30 -12.43 9.15
N PHE A 92 13.18 -13.12 8.00
CA PHE A 92 13.70 -12.66 6.73
C PHE A 92 12.53 -12.38 5.80
N VAL A 93 12.49 -11.18 5.22
CA VAL A 93 11.41 -10.74 4.34
C VAL A 93 11.97 -10.34 2.99
N ASN A 94 11.44 -10.94 1.93
CA ASN A 94 11.61 -10.46 0.57
C ASN A 94 10.54 -9.39 0.29
N LEU A 95 10.92 -8.12 0.45
CA LEU A 95 9.99 -7.00 0.26
C LEU A 95 9.53 -6.86 -1.20
N GLN A 96 10.37 -7.18 -2.19
CA GLN A 96 9.92 -7.16 -3.59
C GLN A 96 8.80 -8.19 -3.82
N CYS A 97 8.99 -9.43 -3.32
CA CYS A 97 7.93 -10.44 -3.35
C CYS A 97 6.64 -9.93 -2.69
N ALA A 98 6.76 -9.27 -1.52
CA ALA A 98 5.61 -8.73 -0.81
C ALA A 98 4.91 -7.62 -1.62
N VAL A 99 5.65 -6.71 -2.26
CA VAL A 99 5.13 -5.69 -3.17
C VAL A 99 4.38 -6.32 -4.33
N ASP A 100 5.00 -7.27 -5.03
CA ASP A 100 4.41 -7.93 -6.20
C ASP A 100 3.11 -8.65 -5.83
N LYS A 101 3.12 -9.43 -4.76
CA LYS A 101 1.93 -10.14 -4.26
C LYS A 101 0.81 -9.20 -3.81
N THR A 102 1.16 -8.03 -3.28
CA THR A 102 0.18 -7.02 -2.85
C THR A 102 -0.43 -6.31 -4.06
N ASN A 103 0.36 -6.03 -5.09
CA ASN A 103 -0.13 -5.53 -6.37
C ASN A 103 -1.06 -6.52 -7.08
N GLU A 104 -0.68 -7.81 -7.14
CA GLU A 104 -1.52 -8.89 -7.67
C GLU A 104 -2.88 -8.93 -6.96
N ARG A 105 -2.87 -8.89 -5.62
CA ARG A 105 -4.12 -8.92 -4.85
C ARG A 105 -4.94 -7.65 -5.02
N LEU A 106 -4.31 -6.48 -5.05
CA LEU A 106 -4.99 -5.22 -5.31
C LEU A 106 -5.69 -5.24 -6.67
N ALA A 107 -5.06 -5.80 -7.71
CA ALA A 107 -5.67 -5.95 -9.03
C ALA A 107 -6.93 -6.84 -8.98
N VAL A 108 -6.88 -7.95 -8.23
CA VAL A 108 -8.05 -8.82 -8.00
C VAL A 108 -9.18 -8.06 -7.30
N LEU A 109 -8.89 -7.30 -6.25
CA LEU A 109 -9.92 -6.53 -5.53
C LEU A 109 -10.57 -5.48 -6.44
N ARG A 110 -9.77 -4.74 -7.22
CA ARG A 110 -10.27 -3.76 -8.21
C ARG A 110 -11.12 -4.42 -9.30
N GLU A 111 -10.77 -5.63 -9.73
CA GLU A 111 -11.59 -6.39 -10.69
C GLU A 111 -12.96 -6.75 -10.09
N ARG A 112 -12.97 -7.18 -8.82
CA ARG A 112 -14.21 -7.53 -8.10
C ARG A 112 -15.06 -6.30 -7.83
N GLU A 113 -14.46 -5.16 -7.49
CA GLU A 113 -15.16 -3.88 -7.37
C GLU A 113 -15.89 -3.52 -8.67
N ARG A 114 -15.19 -3.55 -9.82
CA ARG A 114 -15.81 -3.27 -11.12
C ARG A 114 -16.95 -4.24 -11.47
N GLU A 115 -16.77 -5.53 -11.17
CA GLU A 115 -17.83 -6.54 -11.37
C GLU A 115 -19.07 -6.22 -10.51
N CYS A 116 -18.85 -5.94 -9.22
CA CYS A 116 -19.90 -5.53 -8.29
C CYS A 116 -20.65 -4.28 -8.74
N GLN A 117 -19.95 -3.29 -9.33
CA GLN A 117 -20.54 -2.05 -9.84
C GLN A 117 -21.36 -2.27 -11.11
N SER A 118 -20.97 -3.23 -11.97
CA SER A 118 -21.57 -3.41 -13.29
C SER A 118 -22.75 -4.39 -13.29
N THR A 119 -22.57 -5.58 -12.74
CA THR A 119 -23.53 -6.69 -12.89
C THR A 119 -24.02 -7.25 -11.55
N GLY A 120 -23.52 -6.74 -10.44
CA GLY A 120 -23.66 -7.34 -9.12
C GLY A 120 -22.56 -8.35 -8.83
N CYS A 121 -22.27 -8.55 -7.53
CA CYS A 121 -21.13 -9.33 -7.07
C CYS A 121 -21.35 -10.83 -7.20
N VAL A 122 -20.38 -11.56 -7.78
CA VAL A 122 -20.42 -13.03 -7.86
C VAL A 122 -19.75 -13.64 -6.62
N ASP A 123 -20.54 -14.30 -5.77
CA ASP A 123 -20.09 -14.87 -4.49
C ASP A 123 -18.88 -15.80 -4.62
N ALA A 124 -18.83 -16.62 -5.67
CA ALA A 124 -17.76 -17.59 -5.90
C ALA A 124 -16.40 -16.96 -6.19
N LYS A 125 -16.34 -15.63 -6.43
CA LYS A 125 -15.11 -14.90 -6.78
C LYS A 125 -14.59 -14.01 -5.65
N LEU A 126 -15.26 -13.98 -4.48
CA LEU A 126 -14.87 -13.17 -3.31
C LEU A 126 -13.82 -13.85 -2.43
#